data_AF-A0A4R2TID9-F1
#
_entry.id   AF-A0A4R2TID9-F1
#
_cell.length_a   1.000
_cell.length_b   1.000
_cell.length_c   1.000
_cell.angle_alpha   90.00
_cell.angle_beta   90.00
_cell.angle_gamma   90.00
#
_symmetry.space_group_name_H-M   'P 1'
#
loop_
_entity.id
_entity.type
_entity.pdbx_description
1 polymer ?
#
loop_
_entity_poly.entity_id
_entity_poly.type
_entity_poly.pdbx_seq_one_letter_code
_entity_poly.pdbx_strand_id
1 'polypeptide(L)'
;MKLKSIATHLRPYIMLARRRTTINHAFASAVAPSDTYDEGRVRDALLLLGIDPNDDLTCAYCGQPAETWDHVFATVQNSRFSGHGHRIGNLLPCCKPCNSRKGNKTWEVHLTGLDLPAAILKERRQRITTFLAAYSVTDPPRAKSDDQARLDEIQRQVLELLREGDQVAARIRASEPTVSLELSLASTSTREHTHV
;
A
#
# COMPACT_ATOMS: atom_id res chain seq x y z
N MET A 1 -15.61 -8.87 14.50
CA MET A 1 -14.27 -9.10 15.11
C MET A 1 -14.33 -10.31 16.02
N LYS A 2 -13.23 -11.07 16.19
CA LYS A 2 -13.19 -12.28 17.03
C LYS A 2 -12.28 -12.03 18.25
N LEU A 3 -12.61 -12.56 19.43
CA LEU A 3 -11.82 -12.37 20.67
C LEU A 3 -10.31 -12.54 20.45
N LYS A 4 -9.90 -13.58 19.70
CA LYS A 4 -8.49 -13.88 19.40
C LYS A 4 -7.75 -12.79 18.60
N SER A 5 -8.43 -11.81 17.99
CA SER A 5 -7.77 -10.74 17.24
C SER A 5 -6.90 -9.83 18.12
N ILE A 6 -7.23 -9.71 19.42
CA ILE A 6 -6.45 -8.92 20.38
C ILE A 6 -5.01 -9.40 20.51
N ALA A 7 -4.75 -10.69 20.30
CA ALA A 7 -3.40 -11.27 20.35
C ALA A 7 -2.44 -10.59 19.36
N THR A 8 -2.94 -10.04 18.24
CA THR A 8 -2.10 -9.31 17.28
C THR A 8 -1.69 -7.94 17.81
N HIS A 9 -2.55 -7.29 18.60
CA HIS A 9 -2.29 -5.98 19.20
C HIS A 9 -1.36 -6.07 20.42
N LEU A 10 -1.36 -7.20 21.12
CA LEU A 10 -0.52 -7.43 22.31
C LEU A 10 0.90 -7.90 21.96
N ARG A 11 1.18 -8.25 20.71
CA ARG A 11 2.54 -8.62 20.29
C ARG A 11 3.45 -7.39 20.27
N PRO A 12 4.73 -7.52 20.68
CA PRO A 12 5.70 -6.46 20.50
C PRO A 12 5.78 -6.01 19.05
N TYR A 13 5.87 -4.70 18.85
CA TYR A 13 6.07 -4.14 17.53
C TYR A 13 7.48 -4.47 17.02
N ILE A 14 7.57 -5.07 15.83
CA ILE A 14 8.83 -5.40 15.15
C ILE A 14 8.97 -4.46 13.95
N MET A 15 9.86 -3.47 14.07
CA MET A 15 10.03 -2.40 13.09
C MET A 15 10.38 -2.95 11.71
N LEU A 16 11.37 -3.84 11.62
CA LEU A 16 11.80 -4.38 10.34
C LEU A 16 10.66 -5.15 9.66
N ALA A 17 9.95 -6.02 10.39
CA ALA A 17 8.85 -6.81 9.82
C ALA A 17 7.69 -5.92 9.34
N ARG A 18 7.43 -4.80 10.02
CA ARG A 18 6.33 -3.89 9.68
C ARG A 18 6.68 -2.86 8.61
N ARG A 19 7.96 -2.50 8.47
CA ARG A 19 8.40 -1.41 7.57
C ARG A 19 9.18 -1.88 6.36
N ARG A 20 9.65 -3.12 6.30
CA ARG A 20 10.44 -3.65 5.17
C ARG A 20 9.78 -3.39 3.81
N THR A 21 8.49 -3.69 3.69
CA THR A 21 7.76 -3.48 2.43
C THR A 21 7.63 -2.01 2.07
N THR A 22 7.31 -1.15 3.04
CA THR A 22 7.22 0.30 2.85
C THR A 22 8.56 0.92 2.47
N ILE A 23 9.65 0.47 3.10
CA ILE A 23 11.01 0.93 2.78
C ILE A 23 11.38 0.49 1.37
N ASN A 24 11.24 -0.79 1.05
CA ASN A 24 11.53 -1.28 -0.30
C ASN A 24 10.71 -0.55 -1.36
N HIS A 25 9.45 -0.27 -1.07
CA HIS A 25 8.59 0.51 -1.95
C HIS A 25 9.14 1.94 -2.13
N ALA A 26 9.52 2.63 -1.06
CA ALA A 26 10.05 3.99 -1.14
C ALA A 26 11.30 4.09 -2.04
N PHE A 27 12.25 3.17 -1.89
CA PHE A 27 13.46 3.14 -2.73
C PHE A 27 13.14 2.84 -4.19
N ALA A 28 12.27 1.86 -4.46
CA ALA A 28 11.88 1.53 -5.82
C ALA A 28 11.08 2.67 -6.49
N SER A 29 10.21 3.35 -5.75
CA SER A 29 9.44 4.50 -6.25
C SER A 29 10.31 5.73 -6.50
N ALA A 30 11.33 5.98 -5.67
CA ALA A 30 12.23 7.14 -5.83
C ALA A 30 12.96 7.14 -7.18
N VAL A 31 13.20 5.96 -7.75
CA VAL A 31 13.82 5.78 -9.07
C VAL A 31 12.83 5.35 -10.14
N ALA A 32 11.52 5.41 -9.90
CA ALA A 32 10.54 5.15 -10.95
C ALA A 32 10.53 6.33 -11.93
N PRO A 33 10.63 6.10 -13.25
CA PRO A 33 10.47 7.17 -14.23
C PRO A 33 9.12 7.88 -14.05
N SER A 34 9.11 9.19 -14.29
CA SER A 34 7.90 10.00 -14.30
C SER A 34 7.82 10.80 -15.59
N ASP A 35 6.59 11.04 -16.06
CA ASP A 35 6.37 12.02 -17.11
C ASP A 35 6.40 13.44 -16.53
N THR A 36 6.93 14.38 -17.31
CA THR A 36 6.67 15.80 -17.07
C THR A 36 5.19 16.08 -17.35
N TYR A 37 4.58 16.93 -16.54
CA TYR A 37 3.19 17.32 -16.75
C TYR A 37 3.03 18.04 -18.08
N ASP A 38 2.08 17.55 -18.88
CA ASP A 38 1.66 18.09 -20.16
C ASP A 38 0.14 18.05 -20.19
N GLU A 39 -0.49 19.22 -20.05
CA GLU A 39 -1.94 19.34 -19.96
C GLU A 39 -2.62 18.78 -21.21
N GLY A 40 -2.10 19.05 -22.41
CA GLY A 40 -2.68 18.56 -23.67
C GLY A 40 -2.70 17.03 -23.71
N ARG A 41 -1.57 16.39 -23.38
CA ARG A 41 -1.48 14.93 -23.30
C ARG A 41 -2.40 14.33 -22.25
N VAL A 42 -2.56 14.98 -21.09
CA VAL A 42 -3.49 14.52 -20.05
C VAL A 42 -4.94 14.62 -20.52
N ARG A 43 -5.32 15.71 -21.19
CA ARG A 43 -6.67 15.88 -21.75
C ARG A 43 -6.99 14.82 -22.80
N ASP A 44 -6.07 14.56 -23.73
CA ASP A 44 -6.23 13.52 -24.76
C ASP A 44 -6.35 12.11 -24.14
N ALA A 45 -5.56 11.83 -23.11
CA ALA A 45 -5.65 10.58 -22.35
C ALA A 45 -7.02 10.40 -21.67
N LEU A 46 -7.54 11.46 -21.03
CA LEU A 46 -8.85 11.43 -20.38
C LEU A 46 -10.00 11.20 -21.38
N LEU A 47 -9.90 11.82 -22.56
CA LEU A 47 -10.89 11.62 -23.63
C LEU A 47 -10.94 10.15 -24.11
N LEU A 48 -9.81 9.45 -24.19
CA LEU A 48 -9.80 8.00 -24.50
C LEU A 48 -10.46 7.15 -23.41
N LEU A 49 -10.39 7.61 -22.16
CA LEU A 49 -11.12 7.00 -21.03
C LEU A 49 -12.61 7.38 -21.02
N GLY A 50 -13.05 8.23 -21.95
CA GLY A 50 -14.39 8.79 -22.04
C GLY A 50 -14.76 9.60 -20.81
N ILE A 51 -13.80 10.40 -20.32
CA ILE A 51 -13.95 11.37 -19.23
C ILE A 51 -13.76 12.75 -19.85
N ASP A 52 -14.69 13.66 -19.61
CA ASP A 52 -14.57 15.05 -20.07
C ASP A 52 -13.53 15.78 -19.19
N PRO A 53 -12.42 16.28 -19.76
CA PRO A 53 -11.42 17.00 -18.99
C PRO A 53 -11.88 18.40 -18.53
N ASN A 54 -13.04 18.88 -18.98
CA ASN A 54 -13.58 20.19 -18.60
C ASN A 54 -14.57 20.12 -17.42
N ASP A 55 -14.83 18.91 -16.89
CA ASP A 55 -15.71 18.67 -15.76
C ASP A 55 -14.95 17.91 -14.64
N ASP A 56 -15.59 17.71 -13.50
CA ASP A 56 -15.05 16.90 -12.42
C ASP A 56 -14.76 15.47 -12.89
N LEU A 57 -13.52 15.02 -12.65
CA LEU A 57 -13.08 13.70 -13.11
C LEU A 57 -13.88 12.59 -12.43
N THR A 58 -14.24 11.57 -13.21
CA THR A 58 -14.92 10.38 -12.71
C THR A 58 -13.98 9.18 -12.67
N CYS A 59 -14.29 8.23 -11.78
CA CYS A 59 -13.54 7.02 -11.60
C CYS A 59 -13.63 6.14 -12.85
N ALA A 60 -12.49 5.86 -13.48
CA ALA A 60 -12.39 5.01 -14.66
C ALA A 60 -12.94 3.59 -14.46
N TYR A 61 -13.06 3.15 -13.19
CA TYR A 61 -13.65 1.85 -12.84
C TYR A 61 -15.16 1.91 -12.59
N CYS A 62 -15.60 2.68 -11.60
CA CYS A 62 -16.99 2.64 -11.12
C CYS A 62 -17.84 3.88 -11.46
N GLY A 63 -17.25 4.90 -12.08
CA GLY A 63 -17.93 6.15 -12.46
C GLY A 63 -18.24 7.12 -11.32
N GLN A 64 -17.96 6.77 -10.05
CA GLN A 64 -18.05 7.70 -8.92
C GLN A 64 -17.01 8.83 -9.04
N PRO A 65 -17.16 9.98 -8.34
CA PRO A 65 -16.16 11.04 -8.36
C PRO A 65 -14.74 10.52 -8.08
N ALA A 66 -13.77 10.94 -8.90
CA ALA A 66 -12.38 10.59 -8.69
C ALA A 66 -11.79 11.40 -7.54
N GLU A 67 -10.97 10.76 -6.72
CA GLU A 67 -10.33 11.35 -5.54
C GLU A 67 -8.82 11.10 -5.52
N THR A 68 -8.33 10.22 -6.40
CA THR A 68 -6.95 9.76 -6.47
C THR A 68 -6.67 9.23 -7.88
N TRP A 69 -5.41 8.94 -8.15
CA TRP A 69 -4.97 8.21 -9.33
C TRP A 69 -4.54 6.80 -8.94
N ASP A 70 -4.96 5.79 -9.71
CA ASP A 70 -4.52 4.40 -9.55
C ASP A 70 -3.41 4.10 -10.54
N HIS A 71 -2.36 3.43 -10.06
CA HIS A 71 -1.34 2.81 -10.89
C HIS A 71 -1.89 1.51 -11.48
N VAL A 72 -2.24 1.52 -12.77
CA VAL A 72 -2.85 0.37 -13.46
C VAL A 72 -1.99 -0.87 -13.31
N PHE A 73 -0.67 -0.69 -13.51
CA PHE A 73 0.38 -1.64 -13.21
C PHE A 73 1.14 -1.16 -11.98
N ALA A 74 1.31 -2.04 -10.99
CA ALA A 74 2.03 -1.73 -9.77
C ALA A 74 3.45 -1.22 -10.08
N THR A 75 3.88 -0.10 -9.51
CA THR A 75 5.22 0.47 -9.70
C THR A 75 6.33 -0.41 -9.12
N VAL A 76 5.98 -1.22 -8.12
CA VAL A 76 6.91 -2.07 -7.38
C VAL A 76 6.43 -3.52 -7.40
N GLN A 77 7.27 -4.41 -7.90
CA GLN A 77 7.05 -5.86 -7.88
C GLN A 77 8.28 -6.55 -7.31
N ASN A 78 8.09 -7.50 -6.39
CA ASN A 78 9.19 -8.22 -5.73
C ASN A 78 10.27 -7.30 -5.11
N SER A 79 9.84 -6.19 -4.48
CA SER A 79 10.72 -5.17 -3.90
C SER A 79 11.62 -4.42 -4.89
N ARG A 80 11.30 -4.45 -6.18
CA ARG A 80 12.02 -3.75 -7.25
C ARG A 80 11.04 -2.97 -8.12
N PHE A 81 11.56 -1.99 -8.85
CA PHE A 81 10.80 -1.31 -9.89
C PHE A 81 10.24 -2.33 -10.90
N SER A 82 8.96 -2.22 -11.22
CA SER A 82 8.23 -3.20 -12.04
C SER A 82 8.42 -3.04 -13.56
N GLY A 83 9.02 -1.93 -13.99
CA GLY A 83 8.99 -1.50 -15.40
C GLY A 83 7.85 -0.55 -15.73
N HIS A 84 6.99 -0.20 -14.76
CA HIS A 84 5.91 0.77 -14.95
C HIS A 84 6.04 1.95 -13.99
N GLY A 85 6.41 3.12 -14.53
CA GLY A 85 6.63 4.34 -13.76
C GLY A 85 5.37 5.16 -13.42
N HIS A 86 5.59 6.37 -12.93
CA HIS A 86 4.60 7.44 -12.79
C HIS A 86 4.37 8.12 -14.14
N ARG A 87 3.92 7.33 -15.11
CA ARG A 87 3.65 7.71 -16.51
C ARG A 87 2.16 7.97 -16.70
N ILE A 88 1.79 8.86 -17.62
CA ILE A 88 0.38 9.13 -17.95
C ILE A 88 -0.34 7.80 -18.25
N GLY A 89 0.25 6.95 -19.11
CA GLY A 89 -0.32 5.65 -19.48
C GLY A 89 -0.34 4.57 -18.41
N ASN A 90 0.08 4.89 -17.18
CA ASN A 90 -0.04 4.01 -16.02
C ASN A 90 -0.99 4.59 -14.96
N LEU A 91 -1.66 5.71 -15.22
CA LEU A 91 -2.50 6.40 -14.23
C LEU A 91 -3.95 6.49 -14.69
N LEU A 92 -4.87 5.96 -13.89
CA LEU A 92 -6.31 6.14 -14.08
C LEU A 92 -6.90 7.01 -12.97
N PRO A 93 -7.74 8.01 -13.29
CA PRO A 93 -8.49 8.72 -12.26
C PRO A 93 -9.47 7.72 -11.60
N CYS A 94 -9.48 7.66 -10.27
CA CYS A 94 -10.32 6.73 -9.53
C CYS A 94 -10.74 7.25 -8.15
N CYS A 95 -11.80 6.67 -7.58
CA CYS A 95 -12.19 6.95 -6.20
C CYS A 95 -11.31 6.16 -5.23
N LYS A 96 -11.17 6.64 -3.98
CA LYS A 96 -10.36 5.95 -2.96
C LYS A 96 -10.79 4.50 -2.71
N PRO A 97 -12.10 4.14 -2.68
CA PRO A 97 -12.52 2.75 -2.51
C PRO A 97 -12.05 1.82 -3.63
N CYS A 98 -12.11 2.26 -4.90
CA CYS A 98 -11.61 1.45 -6.01
C CYS A 98 -10.09 1.25 -5.93
N ASN A 99 -9.33 2.33 -5.73
CA ASN A 99 -7.88 2.26 -5.58
C ASN A 99 -7.46 1.26 -4.47
N SER A 100 -8.08 1.39 -3.28
CA SER A 100 -7.80 0.51 -2.15
C SER A 100 -8.22 -0.95 -2.40
N ARG A 101 -9.38 -1.20 -3.02
CA ARG A 101 -9.88 -2.57 -3.29
C ARG A 101 -9.15 -3.29 -4.42
N LYS A 102 -8.63 -2.53 -5.40
CA LYS A 102 -7.74 -3.06 -6.43
C LYS A 102 -6.44 -3.53 -5.77
N GLY A 103 -5.77 -2.63 -5.04
CA GLY A 103 -4.46 -2.93 -4.44
C GLY A 103 -3.50 -3.51 -5.49
N ASN A 104 -2.96 -4.70 -5.22
CA ASN A 104 -2.03 -5.41 -6.12
C ASN A 104 -2.73 -6.26 -7.21
N LYS A 105 -4.07 -6.26 -7.31
CA LYS A 105 -4.77 -6.98 -8.37
C LYS A 105 -4.56 -6.26 -9.70
N THR A 106 -4.62 -7.01 -10.80
CA THR A 106 -4.70 -6.39 -12.13
C THR A 106 -6.00 -5.60 -12.26
N TRP A 107 -5.99 -4.60 -13.12
CA TRP A 107 -7.15 -3.73 -13.33
C TRP A 107 -8.35 -4.51 -13.89
N GLU A 108 -8.12 -5.56 -14.68
CA GLU A 108 -9.17 -6.43 -15.25
C GLU A 108 -9.86 -7.23 -14.15
N VAL A 109 -9.08 -7.83 -13.23
CA VAL A 109 -9.61 -8.56 -12.08
C VAL A 109 -10.40 -7.62 -11.17
N HIS A 110 -9.91 -6.40 -10.96
CA HIS A 110 -10.65 -5.41 -10.19
C HIS A 110 -11.96 -5.02 -10.87
N LEU A 111 -11.92 -4.68 -12.16
CA LEU A 111 -13.08 -4.25 -12.94
C LEU A 111 -14.16 -5.33 -12.99
N THR A 112 -13.79 -6.58 -13.29
CA THR A 112 -14.75 -7.71 -13.31
C THR A 112 -15.35 -8.02 -11.94
N GLY A 113 -14.68 -7.63 -10.85
CA GLY A 113 -15.19 -7.81 -9.50
C GLY A 113 -16.16 -6.71 -9.04
N LEU A 114 -16.47 -5.71 -9.88
CA LEU A 114 -17.44 -4.67 -9.56
C LEU A 114 -18.87 -5.11 -9.87
N ASP A 115 -19.80 -4.68 -9.03
CA ASP A 115 -21.24 -4.86 -9.24
C ASP A 115 -21.76 -3.79 -10.20
N LEU A 116 -21.52 -4.00 -11.50
CA LEU A 116 -21.94 -3.11 -12.59
C LEU A 116 -22.60 -3.91 -13.71
N PRO A 117 -23.53 -3.33 -14.48
CA PRO A 117 -24.11 -3.99 -15.64
C PRO A 117 -23.04 -4.44 -16.64
N ALA A 118 -23.21 -5.61 -17.25
CA ALA A 118 -22.24 -6.20 -18.16
C ALA A 118 -21.86 -5.28 -19.35
N ALA A 119 -22.82 -4.49 -19.85
CA ALA A 119 -22.59 -3.51 -20.89
C ALA A 119 -21.58 -2.42 -20.45
N ILE A 120 -21.73 -1.90 -19.22
CA ILE A 120 -20.84 -0.90 -18.65
C ILE A 120 -19.45 -1.49 -18.41
N LEU A 121 -19.36 -2.71 -17.88
CA LEU A 121 -18.07 -3.40 -17.70
C LEU A 121 -17.33 -3.58 -19.03
N LYS A 122 -18.05 -3.95 -20.10
CA LYS A 122 -17.51 -4.09 -21.44
C LYS A 122 -17.00 -2.75 -21.99
N GLU A 123 -17.79 -1.70 -21.85
CA GLU A 123 -17.44 -0.34 -22.27
C GLU A 123 -16.19 0.18 -21.53
N ARG A 124 -16.16 0.08 -20.20
CA ARG A 124 -15.02 0.50 -19.38
C ARG A 124 -13.76 -0.29 -19.72
N ARG A 125 -13.89 -1.60 -19.91
CA ARG A 125 -12.78 -2.46 -20.36
C ARG A 125 -12.24 -1.97 -21.69
N GLN A 126 -13.10 -1.71 -22.67
CA GLN A 126 -12.67 -1.24 -23.98
C GLN A 126 -11.91 0.09 -23.89
N ARG A 127 -12.43 1.05 -23.12
CA ARG A 127 -11.79 2.36 -22.94
C ARG A 127 -10.43 2.26 -22.27
N ILE A 128 -10.31 1.49 -21.19
CA ILE A 128 -9.04 1.26 -20.52
C ILE A 128 -8.05 0.57 -21.46
N THR A 129 -8.47 -0.47 -22.20
CA THR A 129 -7.63 -1.15 -23.19
C THR A 129 -7.13 -0.18 -24.27
N THR A 130 -8.01 0.66 -24.83
CA THR A 130 -7.65 1.65 -25.85
C THR A 130 -6.67 2.70 -25.30
N PHE A 131 -6.92 3.20 -24.09
CA PHE A 131 -6.01 4.11 -23.39
C PHE A 131 -4.62 3.49 -23.18
N LEU A 132 -4.56 2.26 -22.65
CA LEU A 132 -3.28 1.57 -22.41
C LEU A 132 -2.55 1.29 -23.73
N ALA A 133 -3.25 0.90 -24.79
CA ALA A 133 -2.63 0.70 -26.10
C ALA A 133 -1.98 1.98 -26.66
N ALA A 134 -2.55 3.15 -26.36
CA ALA A 134 -2.05 4.44 -26.83
C ALA A 134 -0.95 5.04 -25.93
N TYR A 135 -1.05 4.87 -24.61
CA TYR A 135 -0.22 5.60 -23.65
C TYR A 135 0.70 4.75 -22.79
N SER A 136 0.42 3.44 -22.63
CA SER A 136 1.23 2.61 -21.75
C SER A 136 2.63 2.41 -22.32
N VAL A 137 3.62 2.52 -21.44
CA VAL A 137 5.03 2.31 -21.75
C VAL A 137 5.59 1.35 -20.71
N THR A 138 6.39 0.39 -21.17
CA THR A 138 7.27 -0.39 -20.31
C THR A 138 8.63 0.27 -20.33
N ASP A 139 9.03 0.81 -19.19
CA ASP A 139 10.34 1.41 -19.01
C ASP A 139 11.41 0.30 -19.05
N PRO A 140 12.47 0.46 -19.86
CA PRO A 140 13.53 -0.53 -19.92
C PRO A 140 14.26 -0.65 -18.58
N PRO A 141 14.88 -1.80 -18.30
CA PRO A 141 15.75 -1.94 -17.14
C PRO A 141 16.83 -0.86 -17.17
N ARG A 142 17.03 -0.16 -16.05
CA ARG A 142 18.11 0.82 -15.93
C ARG A 142 19.45 0.08 -15.97
N ALA A 143 20.42 0.64 -16.71
CA ALA A 143 21.80 0.22 -16.60
C ALA A 143 22.29 0.43 -15.15
N LYS A 144 23.14 -0.49 -14.68
CA LYS A 144 23.78 -0.31 -13.37
C LYS A 144 24.74 0.88 -13.46
N SER A 145 24.50 1.90 -12.65
CA SER A 145 25.42 3.02 -12.42
C SER A 145 25.99 2.96 -11.01
N ASP A 146 27.06 3.72 -10.76
CA ASP A 146 27.62 3.87 -9.42
C ASP A 146 26.58 4.43 -8.44
N ASP A 147 25.73 5.36 -8.90
CA ASP A 147 24.62 5.89 -8.11
C ASP A 147 23.56 4.83 -7.78
N GLN A 148 23.26 3.92 -8.71
CA GLN A 148 22.33 2.81 -8.43
C GLN A 148 22.93 1.87 -7.38
N ALA A 149 24.22 1.54 -7.49
CA ALA A 149 24.91 0.75 -6.48
C ALA A 149 24.92 1.45 -5.12
N ARG A 150 25.12 2.77 -5.09
CA ARG A 150 25.07 3.58 -3.87
C ARG A 150 23.67 3.58 -3.25
N LEU A 151 22.62 3.69 -4.07
CA LEU A 151 21.24 3.66 -3.59
C LEU A 151 20.86 2.30 -2.99
N ASP A 152 21.26 1.21 -3.64
CA ASP A 152 21.06 -0.15 -3.13
C ASP A 152 21.79 -0.36 -1.79
N GLU A 153 22.99 0.22 -1.65
CA GLU A 153 23.74 0.21 -0.39
C GLU A 153 23.01 0.97 0.73
N ILE A 154 22.49 2.17 0.43
CA ILE A 154 21.72 2.96 1.40
C ILE A 154 20.47 2.19 1.84
N GLN A 155 19.75 1.56 0.90
CA GLN A 155 18.59 0.73 1.22
C GLN A 155 18.96 -0.38 2.21
N ARG A 156 20.07 -1.09 1.95
CA ARG A 156 20.57 -2.16 2.82
C ARG A 156 20.88 -1.63 4.23
N GLN A 157 21.55 -0.49 4.32
CA GLN A 157 21.90 0.14 5.60
C GLN A 157 20.66 0.54 6.41
N VAL A 158 19.64 1.09 5.77
CA VAL A 158 18.37 1.43 6.45
C VAL A 158 17.69 0.19 7.04
N LEU A 159 17.62 -0.90 6.28
CA LEU A 159 17.03 -2.16 6.76
C LEU A 159 17.83 -2.78 7.90
N GLU A 160 19.15 -2.63 7.86
CA GLU A 160 20.07 -3.11 8.89
C GLU A 160 19.92 -2.30 10.19
N LEU A 161 19.81 -0.97 10.11
CA LEU A 161 19.54 -0.13 11.27
C LEU A 161 18.18 -0.44 11.91
N LEU A 162 17.15 -0.78 11.12
CA LEU A 162 15.88 -1.24 11.70
C LEU A 162 16.03 -2.58 12.44
N ARG A 163 16.86 -3.48 11.90
CA ARG A 163 17.16 -4.77 12.54
C ARG A 163 17.87 -4.56 13.88
N GLU A 164 18.86 -3.69 13.90
CA GLU A 164 19.57 -3.30 15.14
C GLU A 164 18.59 -2.65 16.14
N GLY A 165 17.76 -1.72 15.68
CA GLY A 165 16.72 -1.10 16.48
C GLY A 165 15.79 -2.13 17.13
N ASP A 166 15.38 -3.17 16.41
CA ASP A 166 14.54 -4.24 16.95
C ASP A 166 15.25 -5.00 18.09
N GLN A 167 16.57 -5.21 17.97
CA GLN A 167 17.39 -5.84 19.01
C GLN A 167 17.54 -4.95 20.25
N VAL A 168 17.78 -3.64 20.06
CA VAL A 168 17.85 -2.66 21.15
C VAL A 168 16.51 -2.60 21.88
N ALA A 169 15.41 -2.48 21.14
CA ALA A 169 14.06 -2.43 21.71
C ALA A 169 13.71 -3.70 22.48
N ALA A 170 14.17 -4.87 22.03
CA ALA A 170 14.01 -6.13 22.77
C ALA A 170 14.75 -6.13 24.11
N ARG A 171 15.99 -5.60 24.16
CA ARG A 171 16.74 -5.46 25.41
C ARG A 171 16.07 -4.50 26.39
N ILE A 172 15.56 -3.36 25.90
CA ILE A 172 14.81 -2.40 26.74
C ILE A 172 13.61 -3.08 27.39
N ARG A 173 12.76 -3.76 26.60
CA ARG A 173 11.60 -4.49 27.14
C ARG A 173 11.97 -5.58 28.14
N ALA A 174 13.11 -6.26 27.93
CA ALA A 174 13.58 -7.29 28.85
C ALA A 174 14.14 -6.71 30.17
N SER A 175 14.55 -5.44 30.17
CA SER A 175 15.04 -4.73 31.37
C SER A 175 13.94 -4.06 32.19
N GLU A 176 12.72 -3.95 31.65
CA GLU A 176 11.58 -3.40 32.38
C GLU A 176 11.09 -4.42 33.43
N PRO A 177 10.94 -4.02 34.72
CA PRO A 177 10.40 -4.90 35.73
C PRO A 177 8.96 -5.26 35.37
N THR A 178 8.67 -6.56 35.30
CA THR A 178 7.31 -7.07 35.14
C THR A 178 6.45 -6.50 36.26
N VAL A 179 5.34 -5.84 35.94
CA VAL A 179 4.33 -5.46 36.92
C VAL A 179 3.73 -6.75 37.48
N SER A 180 4.29 -7.25 38.57
CA SER A 180 3.73 -8.34 39.34
C SER A 180 2.38 -7.88 39.86
N LEU A 181 1.30 -8.40 39.29
CA LEU A 181 -0.01 -8.34 39.92
C LEU A 181 0.05 -9.27 41.15
N GLU A 182 0.54 -8.75 42.28
CA GLU A 182 0.24 -9.35 43.57
C GLU A 182 -1.24 -9.11 43.86
N LEU A 183 -2.06 -10.06 43.41
CA LEU A 183 -3.42 -10.24 43.92
C LEU A 183 -3.31 -10.57 45.41
N SER A 184 -3.38 -9.53 46.24
CA SER A 184 -3.64 -9.64 47.67
C SER A 184 -5.01 -10.30 47.88
N LEU A 185 -5.03 -11.63 47.92
CA LEU A 185 -6.09 -12.40 48.57
C LEU A 185 -5.90 -12.22 50.08
N ALA A 186 -6.45 -11.12 50.62
CA ALA A 186 -6.63 -10.97 52.06
C ALA A 186 -7.70 -11.98 52.53
N SER A 187 -7.23 -13.18 52.87
CA SER A 187 -7.57 -13.93 54.08
C SER A 187 -8.92 -13.59 54.75
N THR A 188 -10.00 -14.22 54.30
CA THR A 188 -11.11 -14.55 55.20
C THR A 188 -10.71 -15.77 56.03
N SER A 189 -10.13 -15.53 57.20
CA SER A 189 -9.94 -16.55 58.25
C SER A 189 -10.68 -16.11 59.50
N THR A 190 -11.74 -16.84 59.81
CA THR A 190 -12.19 -17.28 61.15
C THR A 190 -12.17 -16.29 62.31
N ARG A 191 -13.38 -15.96 62.80
CA ARG A 191 -13.67 -15.99 64.24
C ARG A 191 -14.97 -16.73 64.50
N GLU A 192 -14.82 -17.94 65.03
CA GLU A 192 -15.83 -18.61 65.85
C GLU A 192 -15.97 -17.92 67.22
N HIS A 193 -17.09 -18.25 67.87
CA HIS A 193 -17.49 -18.05 69.27
C HIS A 193 -18.30 -16.79 69.58
N THR A 194 -19.60 -16.95 69.91
CA THR A 194 -20.03 -17.27 71.28
C THR A 194 -21.51 -17.65 71.37
N HIS A 195 -21.80 -18.55 72.32
CA HIS A 195 -23.08 -18.93 72.95
C HIS A 195 -24.21 -17.89 72.93
N VAL A 196 -25.46 -18.33 72.67
CA VAL A 196 -26.50 -18.71 73.67
C VAL A 196 -27.52 -19.61 72.96
#